data_AF-A0A7C2NBX8-F1
#
_entry.id   AF-A0A7C2NBX8-F1
#
_cell.length_a   1.000
_cell.length_b   1.000
_cell.length_c   1.000
_cell.angle_alpha   90.00
_cell.angle_beta   90.00
_cell.angle_gamma   90.00
#
_symmetry.space_group_name_H-M   'P 1'
#
loop_
_entity.id
_entity.type
_entity.pdbx_description
1 polymer ?
#
loop_
_entity_poly.entity_id
_entity_poly.type
_entity_poly.pdbx_seq_one_letter_code
_entity_poly.pdbx_strand_id
1 'polypeptide(L)'
;LEKSAEYFNQIDPSKSEDQQLINSSFPSYNFDVIQGAGLSYQIDVTQPKGSRIVNLNLKGVALDPAQEVIVVTNNYRASGGGSFAGLNGSQIVYEDPDTNRDIIVNYIKAKQQLTRQNNASNRNWSFVKKATVGKVLFESGYDSLQLAKDDGLTNVSKDSDKADKSASIYRLMLDM
;
A
#
# COMPACT_ATOMS: atom_id res chain seq x y z
N LEU A 1 7.33 -6.70 -0.35
CA LEU A 1 7.33 -5.22 -0.36
C LEU A 1 7.70 -4.67 -1.75
N GLU A 2 8.92 -4.90 -2.26
CA GLU A 2 9.31 -4.43 -3.61
C GLU A 2 8.34 -4.87 -4.71
N LYS A 3 7.94 -6.14 -4.70
CA LYS A 3 6.95 -6.67 -5.67
C LYS A 3 5.62 -5.91 -5.61
N SER A 4 5.12 -5.60 -4.42
CA SER A 4 3.90 -4.79 -4.23
C SER A 4 4.11 -3.36 -4.71
N ALA A 5 5.30 -2.77 -4.51
CA ALA A 5 5.61 -1.42 -4.96
C ALA A 5 5.60 -1.26 -6.50
N GLU A 6 5.62 -2.35 -7.27
CA GLU A 6 5.41 -2.34 -8.73
C GLU A 6 3.99 -1.90 -9.15
N TYR A 7 3.05 -1.85 -8.20
CA TYR A 7 1.72 -1.28 -8.39
C TYR A 7 1.76 0.20 -8.79
N PHE A 8 2.82 0.90 -8.37
CA PHE A 8 3.02 2.30 -8.73
C PHE A 8 3.90 2.44 -9.99
N ASN A 9 3.62 3.43 -10.83
CA ASN A 9 4.55 3.83 -11.89
C ASN A 9 5.79 4.50 -11.27
N GLN A 10 6.88 4.53 -12.04
CA GLN A 10 8.01 5.38 -11.67
C GLN A 10 7.66 6.84 -11.97
N ILE A 11 7.88 7.72 -11.00
CA ILE A 11 7.66 9.16 -11.13
C ILE A 11 8.99 9.83 -11.40
N ASP A 12 9.08 10.58 -12.50
CA ASP A 12 10.21 11.47 -12.78
C ASP A 12 9.94 12.84 -12.12
N PRO A 13 10.70 13.24 -11.09
CA PRO A 13 10.49 14.52 -10.40
C PRO A 13 10.66 15.75 -11.29
N SER A 14 11.49 15.63 -12.34
CA SER A 14 11.85 16.74 -13.24
C SER A 14 10.85 16.95 -14.37
N LYS A 15 10.01 15.95 -14.64
CA LYS A 15 9.05 15.96 -15.74
C LYS A 15 7.90 16.92 -15.46
N SER A 16 7.61 17.80 -16.42
CA SER A 16 6.56 18.82 -16.30
C SER A 16 5.17 18.33 -16.63
N GLU A 17 5.03 17.27 -17.44
CA GLU A 17 3.72 16.69 -17.73
C GLU A 17 3.17 15.91 -16.54
N ASP A 18 1.84 15.81 -16.48
CA ASP A 18 1.16 15.01 -15.48
C ASP A 18 1.52 13.52 -15.60
N GLN A 19 1.72 12.88 -14.46
CA GLN A 19 2.16 11.50 -14.35
C GLN A 19 1.13 10.68 -13.57
N GLN A 20 0.79 9.50 -14.08
CA GLN A 20 -0.14 8.60 -13.38
C GLN A 20 0.62 7.80 -12.32
N LEU A 21 0.17 7.86 -11.07
CA LEU A 21 0.75 7.11 -9.96
C LEU A 21 0.51 5.61 -10.10
N ILE A 22 -0.68 5.21 -10.54
CA ILE A 22 -1.11 3.80 -10.56
C ILE A 22 -0.76 3.16 -11.89
N ASN A 23 -0.08 2.02 -11.85
CA ASN A 23 0.14 1.17 -13.00
C ASN A 23 -1.09 0.28 -13.24
N SER A 24 -1.95 0.68 -14.18
CA SER A 24 -3.19 -0.06 -14.50
C SER A 24 -2.95 -1.46 -15.10
N SER A 25 -1.73 -1.76 -15.56
CA SER A 25 -1.37 -3.10 -16.05
C SER A 25 -1.02 -4.06 -14.92
N PHE A 26 -0.80 -3.57 -13.69
CA PHE A 26 -0.46 -4.41 -12.55
C PHE A 26 -1.75 -4.97 -11.92
N PRO A 27 -1.91 -6.30 -11.81
CA PRO A 27 -3.09 -6.88 -11.18
C PRO A 27 -3.20 -6.46 -9.72
N SER A 28 -4.25 -5.71 -9.37
CA SER A 28 -4.39 -5.09 -8.03
C SER A 28 -4.41 -6.10 -6.89
N TYR A 29 -4.86 -7.33 -7.11
CA TYR A 29 -4.82 -8.40 -6.11
C TYR A 29 -3.40 -8.90 -5.77
N ASN A 30 -2.37 -8.43 -6.48
CA ASN A 30 -0.96 -8.63 -6.14
C ASN A 30 -0.35 -7.43 -5.42
N PHE A 31 -1.13 -6.39 -5.11
CA PHE A 31 -0.68 -5.26 -4.30
C PHE A 31 -0.96 -5.55 -2.83
N ASP A 32 0.05 -6.06 -2.14
CA ASP A 32 -0.03 -6.31 -0.70
C ASP A 32 0.44 -5.10 0.12
N VAL A 33 -0.35 -4.70 1.11
CA VAL A 33 0.05 -3.77 2.17
C VAL A 33 0.40 -4.60 3.41
N ILE A 34 1.68 -4.66 3.75
CA ILE A 34 2.12 -5.36 4.97
C ILE A 34 1.93 -4.42 6.16
N GLN A 35 1.16 -4.87 7.15
CA GLN A 35 0.95 -4.19 8.42
C GLN A 35 1.48 -5.04 9.58
N GLY A 36 1.95 -4.39 10.63
CA GLY A 36 2.42 -5.06 11.84
C GLY A 36 2.84 -4.06 12.91
N ALA A 37 2.71 -4.45 14.18
CA ALA A 37 3.14 -3.60 15.28
C ALA A 37 4.66 -3.34 15.19
N GLY A 38 5.03 -2.06 15.13
CA GLY A 38 6.42 -1.63 15.03
C GLY A 38 7.06 -1.77 13.65
N LEU A 39 6.37 -2.31 12.65
CA LEU A 39 6.85 -2.26 11.26
C LEU A 39 6.69 -0.82 10.75
N SER A 40 7.68 -0.30 10.03
CA SER A 40 7.51 0.89 9.20
C SER A 40 8.38 0.82 7.95
N TYR A 41 7.94 1.42 6.85
CA TYR A 41 8.72 1.51 5.61
C TYR A 41 8.24 2.66 4.74
N GLN A 42 9.05 3.05 3.76
CA GLN A 42 8.65 4.00 2.74
C GLN A 42 8.84 3.44 1.34
N ILE A 43 8.05 3.97 0.41
CA ILE A 43 8.15 3.66 -1.01
C ILE A 43 8.66 4.91 -1.74
N ASP A 44 9.86 4.85 -2.32
CA ASP A 44 10.36 5.88 -3.22
C ASP A 44 9.93 5.55 -4.66
N VAL A 45 8.84 6.16 -5.11
CA VAL A 45 8.32 5.98 -6.47
C VAL A 45 9.21 6.61 -7.54
N THR A 46 10.24 7.37 -7.16
CA THR A 46 11.21 7.93 -8.11
C THR A 46 12.30 6.93 -8.50
N GLN A 47 12.47 5.87 -7.70
CA GLN A 47 13.44 4.81 -7.95
C GLN A 47 12.89 3.73 -8.92
N PRO A 48 13.77 3.05 -9.66
CA PRO A 48 13.39 1.91 -10.48
C PRO A 48 12.79 0.78 -9.63
N LYS A 49 11.97 -0.07 -10.27
CA LYS A 49 11.39 -1.27 -9.62
C LYS A 49 12.51 -2.14 -9.03
N GLY A 50 12.32 -2.64 -7.81
CA GLY A 50 13.31 -3.42 -7.08
C GLY A 50 14.27 -2.59 -6.23
N SER A 51 14.13 -1.26 -6.21
CA SER A 51 14.92 -0.35 -5.35
C SER A 51 14.07 0.77 -4.76
N ARG A 52 12.79 0.49 -4.48
CA ARG A 52 11.82 1.49 -4.00
C ARG A 52 11.64 1.47 -2.49
N ILE A 53 11.88 0.34 -1.83
CA ILE A 53 11.65 0.20 -0.40
C ILE A 53 12.84 0.77 0.36
N VAL A 54 12.58 1.80 1.16
CA VAL A 54 13.58 2.44 2.02
C VAL A 54 13.03 2.59 3.43
N ASN A 55 13.92 2.88 4.39
CA ASN A 55 13.56 3.09 5.79
C ASN A 55 12.71 1.95 6.39
N LEU A 56 13.00 0.71 5.98
CA LEU A 56 12.35 -0.49 6.50
C LEU A 56 12.85 -0.76 7.92
N ASN A 57 12.00 -0.49 8.90
CA ASN A 57 12.28 -0.69 10.31
C ASN A 57 11.28 -1.66 10.94
N LEU A 58 11.74 -2.45 11.90
CA LEU A 58 10.92 -3.27 12.77
C LEU A 58 11.25 -2.94 14.23
N LYS A 59 10.21 -2.57 15.00
CA LYS A 59 10.33 -2.14 16.41
C LYS A 59 11.34 -0.99 16.60
N GLY A 60 11.37 -0.06 15.65
CA GLY A 60 12.23 1.12 15.69
C GLY A 60 13.68 0.90 15.26
N VAL A 61 14.03 -0.31 14.83
CA VAL A 61 15.39 -0.65 14.35
C VAL A 61 15.32 -1.01 12.87
N ALA A 62 16.34 -0.59 12.10
CA ALA A 62 16.46 -0.99 10.71
C ALA A 62 16.47 -2.52 10.61
N LEU A 63 15.65 -3.07 9.71
CA LEU A 63 15.58 -4.52 9.55
C LEU A 63 16.87 -5.01 8.88
N ASP A 64 17.60 -5.89 9.56
CA ASP A 64 18.74 -6.58 8.99
C ASP A 64 18.26 -7.53 7.88
N PRO A 65 18.82 -7.49 6.65
CA PRO A 65 18.48 -8.43 5.59
C PRO A 65 18.64 -9.91 5.96
N ALA A 66 19.49 -10.23 6.94
CA ALA A 66 19.67 -11.60 7.45
C ALA A 66 18.68 -11.98 8.56
N GLN A 67 17.93 -11.02 9.11
CA GLN A 67 16.97 -11.29 10.17
C GLN A 67 15.74 -12.02 9.63
N GLU A 68 15.38 -13.11 10.28
CA GLU A 68 14.15 -13.84 9.99
C GLU A 68 12.93 -13.14 10.62
N VAL A 69 11.84 -13.08 9.85
CA VAL A 69 10.55 -12.55 10.29
C VAL A 69 9.43 -13.48 9.85
N ILE A 70 8.44 -13.65 10.71
CA ILE A 70 7.21 -14.37 10.35
C ILE A 70 6.24 -13.37 9.73
N VAL A 71 5.77 -13.67 8.52
CA VAL A 71 4.77 -12.88 7.81
C VAL A 71 3.49 -13.71 7.70
N VAL A 72 2.37 -13.13 8.11
CA VAL A 72 1.05 -13.72 7.93
C VAL A 72 0.52 -13.32 6.56
N THR A 73 0.08 -14.30 5.78
CA THR A 73 -0.49 -14.09 4.45
C THR A 73 -1.52 -15.18 4.10
N ASN A 74 -2.21 -15.05 2.98
CA ASN A 74 -3.15 -16.06 2.49
C ASN A 74 -2.44 -17.20 1.74
N ASN A 75 -3.14 -18.32 1.58
CA ASN A 75 -2.64 -19.52 0.90
C ASN A 75 -2.20 -19.26 -0.56
N TYR A 76 -2.90 -18.41 -1.32
CA TYR A 76 -2.46 -18.04 -2.68
C TYR A 76 -1.06 -17.43 -2.66
N ARG A 77 -0.78 -16.54 -1.69
CA ARG A 77 0.53 -15.88 -1.55
C ARG A 77 1.59 -16.87 -1.10
N ALA A 78 1.30 -17.63 -0.05
CA ALA A 78 2.23 -18.60 0.52
C ALA A 78 2.67 -19.68 -0.50
N SER A 79 1.76 -20.08 -1.39
CA SER A 79 2.01 -21.06 -2.46
C SER A 79 2.65 -20.47 -3.73
N GLY A 80 2.95 -19.17 -3.76
CA GLY A 80 3.73 -18.51 -4.82
C GLY A 80 2.94 -17.77 -5.88
N GLY A 81 1.63 -17.61 -5.68
CA GLY A 81 0.84 -16.76 -6.56
C GLY A 81 1.32 -15.30 -6.54
N GLY A 82 1.29 -14.66 -7.71
CA GLY A 82 1.83 -13.31 -7.92
C GLY A 82 3.36 -13.25 -8.06
N SER A 83 4.04 -14.41 -7.99
CA SER A 83 5.49 -14.54 -8.20
C SER A 83 6.33 -13.69 -7.23
N PHE A 84 5.97 -13.71 -5.95
CA PHE A 84 6.73 -13.06 -4.88
C PHE A 84 7.98 -13.90 -4.55
N ALA A 85 9.14 -13.25 -4.48
CA ALA A 85 10.40 -13.92 -4.19
C ALA A 85 10.32 -14.69 -2.85
N GLY A 86 10.82 -15.92 -2.85
CA GLY A 86 10.84 -16.80 -1.66
C GLY A 86 9.51 -17.46 -1.31
N LEU A 87 8.38 -17.03 -1.90
CA LEU A 87 7.08 -17.65 -1.66
C LEU A 87 6.82 -18.71 -2.74
N ASN A 88 7.00 -19.97 -2.39
CA ASN A 88 6.74 -21.13 -3.27
C ASN A 88 6.25 -22.36 -2.46
N GLY A 89 5.71 -22.12 -1.26
CA GLY A 89 5.32 -23.15 -0.31
C GLY A 89 6.43 -23.65 0.63
N SER A 90 7.71 -23.53 0.25
CA SER A 90 8.82 -24.06 1.09
C SER A 90 9.06 -23.30 2.40
N GLN A 91 8.53 -22.07 2.52
CA GLN A 91 8.72 -21.19 3.68
C GLN A 91 7.53 -21.21 4.66
N ILE A 92 6.58 -22.13 4.47
CA ILE A 92 5.40 -22.23 5.34
C ILE A 92 5.83 -22.88 6.67
N VAL A 93 5.80 -22.10 7.75
CA VAL A 93 6.08 -22.58 9.12
C VAL A 93 4.80 -22.90 9.91
N TYR A 94 3.65 -22.40 9.45
CA TYR A 94 2.34 -22.63 10.04
C TYR A 94 1.24 -22.40 9.00
N GLU A 95 0.22 -23.26 8.99
CA GLU A 95 -0.96 -23.17 8.13
C GLU A 95 -2.22 -23.36 8.98
N ASP A 96 -3.17 -22.44 8.86
CA ASP A 96 -4.46 -22.46 9.54
C ASP A 96 -5.57 -22.79 8.52
N PRO A 97 -6.48 -23.74 8.80
CA PRO A 97 -7.57 -24.08 7.88
C PRO A 97 -8.66 -23.00 7.80
N ASP A 98 -8.70 -22.04 8.73
CA ASP A 98 -9.72 -21.00 8.74
C ASP A 98 -9.62 -20.10 7.51
N THR A 99 -10.77 -19.85 6.87
CA THR A 99 -10.80 -18.97 5.71
C THR A 99 -10.63 -17.51 6.15
N ASN A 100 -10.04 -16.67 5.30
CA ASN A 100 -9.96 -15.23 5.54
C ASN A 100 -11.34 -14.61 5.88
N ARG A 101 -12.42 -15.14 5.28
CA ARG A 101 -13.78 -14.67 5.56
C ARG A 101 -14.19 -15.00 6.98
N ASP A 102 -13.95 -16.22 7.44
CA ASP A 102 -14.32 -16.66 8.79
C ASP A 102 -13.51 -15.90 9.85
N ILE A 103 -12.22 -15.66 9.61
CA ILE A 103 -11.37 -14.83 10.48
C ILE A 103 -11.97 -13.43 10.64
N ILE A 104 -12.37 -12.76 9.54
CA ILE A 104 -12.98 -11.43 9.60
C ILE A 104 -14.33 -11.46 10.31
N VAL A 105 -15.19 -12.45 10.03
CA VAL A 105 -16.49 -12.60 10.70
C VAL A 105 -16.30 -12.78 12.20
N ASN A 106 -15.38 -13.64 12.61
CA ASN A 106 -15.09 -13.91 14.02
C ASN A 106 -14.50 -12.65 14.69
N TYR A 107 -13.63 -11.91 14.01
CA TYR A 107 -13.11 -10.64 14.50
C TYR A 107 -14.22 -9.62 14.74
N ILE A 108 -15.14 -9.43 13.79
CA ILE A 108 -16.27 -8.49 13.92
C ILE A 108 -17.19 -8.90 15.07
N LYS A 109 -17.54 -10.19 15.17
CA LYS A 109 -18.37 -10.73 16.26
C LYS A 109 -17.73 -10.50 17.63
N ALA A 110 -16.41 -10.69 17.74
CA ALA A 110 -15.68 -10.52 18.99
C ALA A 110 -15.52 -9.04 19.38
N LYS A 111 -15.27 -8.15 18.41
CA LYS A 111 -15.09 -6.72 18.69
C LYS A 111 -16.40 -5.98 18.92
N GLN A 112 -17.48 -6.38 18.25
CA GLN A 112 -18.84 -5.80 18.27
C GLN A 112 -18.93 -4.35 17.80
N GLN A 113 -18.11 -3.46 18.37
CA GLN A 113 -18.00 -2.05 18.04
C GLN A 113 -16.68 -1.80 17.33
N LEU A 114 -16.77 -1.38 16.07
CA LEU A 114 -15.63 -1.04 15.25
C LEU A 114 -15.70 0.43 14.86
N THR A 115 -14.59 1.14 15.04
CA THR A 115 -14.43 2.51 14.54
C THR A 115 -13.16 2.59 13.71
N ARG A 116 -13.13 3.49 12.72
CA ARG A 116 -11.91 3.73 11.94
C ARG A 116 -10.74 4.13 12.84
N GLN A 117 -10.98 5.01 13.81
CA GLN A 117 -9.98 5.48 14.76
C GLN A 117 -9.32 4.34 15.55
N ASN A 118 -10.11 3.36 16.01
CA ASN A 118 -9.60 2.30 16.88
C ASN A 118 -9.14 1.05 16.12
N ASN A 119 -9.62 0.83 14.89
CA ASN A 119 -9.43 -0.43 14.17
C ASN A 119 -8.80 -0.29 12.78
N ALA A 120 -8.66 0.93 12.26
CA ALA A 120 -8.15 1.19 10.90
C ALA A 120 -7.24 2.43 10.82
N SER A 121 -6.64 2.86 11.94
CA SER A 121 -5.80 4.07 12.02
C SER A 121 -4.31 3.82 11.80
N ASN A 122 -3.87 2.56 11.67
CA ASN A 122 -2.46 2.26 11.44
C ASN A 122 -2.01 2.81 10.08
N ARG A 123 -0.90 3.56 10.08
CA ARG A 123 -0.24 4.17 8.92
C ARG A 123 1.24 3.88 8.99
N ASN A 124 1.60 2.60 8.83
CA ASN A 124 2.97 2.14 8.97
C ASN A 124 3.84 2.37 7.72
N TRP A 125 3.29 2.95 6.66
CA TRP A 125 4.06 3.27 5.48
C TRP A 125 3.65 4.59 4.85
N SER A 126 4.55 5.18 4.08
CA SER A 126 4.32 6.40 3.30
C SER A 126 5.17 6.41 2.04
N PHE A 127 4.89 7.33 1.12
CA PHE A 127 5.85 7.63 0.06
C PHE A 127 7.02 8.44 0.62
N VAL A 128 8.20 8.27 0.03
CA VAL A 128 9.32 9.17 0.29
C VAL A 128 8.94 10.56 -0.20
N LYS A 129 9.21 11.58 0.61
CA LYS A 129 8.87 12.95 0.23
C LYS A 129 9.76 13.45 -0.91
N LYS A 130 9.15 13.93 -1.98
CA LYS A 130 9.83 14.43 -3.20
C LYS A 130 9.02 15.55 -3.84
N ALA A 131 9.67 16.67 -4.14
CA ALA A 131 9.07 17.69 -5.00
C ALA A 131 8.96 17.17 -6.44
N THR A 132 7.85 17.45 -7.10
CA THR A 132 7.64 17.12 -8.53
C THR A 132 7.22 18.38 -9.28
N VAL A 133 7.68 18.52 -10.53
CA VAL A 133 7.28 19.64 -11.39
C VAL A 133 5.85 19.43 -11.91
N GLY A 134 5.59 18.30 -12.57
CA GLY A 134 4.25 17.88 -13.00
C GLY A 134 3.41 17.34 -11.84
N LYS A 135 2.09 17.21 -12.07
CA LYS A 135 1.20 16.59 -11.08
C LYS A 135 1.41 15.08 -11.06
N VAL A 136 1.28 14.48 -9.88
CA VAL A 136 1.16 13.03 -9.72
C VAL A 136 -0.31 12.71 -9.48
N LEU A 137 -0.95 12.04 -10.42
CA LEU A 137 -2.40 11.83 -10.47
C LEU A 137 -2.79 10.37 -10.22
N PHE A 138 -3.96 10.14 -9.65
CA PHE A 138 -4.56 8.81 -9.54
C PHE A 138 -6.09 8.88 -9.53
N GLU A 139 -6.72 7.81 -10.00
CA GLU A 139 -8.18 7.64 -9.95
C GLU A 139 -8.58 6.99 -8.61
N SER A 140 -9.65 7.48 -7.99
CA SER A 140 -10.27 6.86 -6.81
C SER A 140 -11.77 7.15 -6.78
N GLY A 141 -12.48 6.65 -5.76
CA GLY A 141 -13.92 6.82 -5.59
C GLY A 141 -14.38 8.26 -5.83
N TYR A 142 -15.53 8.40 -6.49
CA TYR A 142 -16.11 9.70 -6.81
C TYR A 142 -16.28 10.54 -5.54
N ASP A 143 -15.81 11.80 -5.60
CA ASP A 143 -15.96 12.83 -4.55
C ASP A 143 -15.55 12.42 -3.12
N SER A 144 -14.52 11.59 -3.00
CA SER A 144 -14.02 10.99 -1.75
C SER A 144 -12.94 11.83 -1.03
N LEU A 145 -12.72 13.10 -1.42
CA LEU A 145 -11.67 13.93 -0.80
C LEU A 145 -11.93 14.16 0.70
N GLN A 146 -13.19 14.36 1.11
CA GLN A 146 -13.50 14.57 2.53
C GLN A 146 -13.19 13.33 3.36
N LEU A 147 -13.49 12.14 2.83
CA LEU A 147 -13.15 10.88 3.51
C LEU A 147 -11.64 10.73 3.72
N ALA A 148 -10.83 11.08 2.71
CA ALA A 148 -9.37 11.07 2.84
C ALA A 148 -8.88 12.03 3.93
N LYS A 149 -9.46 13.24 4.00
CA LYS A 149 -9.13 14.23 5.04
C LYS A 149 -9.51 13.75 6.44
N ASP A 150 -10.69 13.13 6.58
CA ASP A 150 -11.15 12.55 7.84
C ASP A 150 -10.22 11.41 8.31
N ASP A 151 -9.56 10.73 7.37
CA ASP A 151 -8.54 9.70 7.62
C ASP A 151 -7.11 10.27 7.78
N GLY A 152 -6.96 11.59 7.86
CA GLY A 152 -5.71 12.30 8.10
C GLY A 152 -4.80 12.45 6.87
N LEU A 153 -5.29 12.17 5.67
CA LEU A 153 -4.52 12.33 4.43
C LEU A 153 -4.59 13.79 3.98
N THR A 154 -3.55 14.56 4.32
CA THR A 154 -3.44 15.99 4.00
C THR A 154 -2.72 16.28 2.69
N ASN A 155 -2.06 15.27 2.11
CA ASN A 155 -1.25 15.38 0.90
C ASN A 155 -2.00 14.99 -0.38
N VAL A 156 -3.33 15.09 -0.38
CA VAL A 156 -4.19 14.78 -1.53
C VAL A 156 -5.14 15.94 -1.83
N SER A 157 -5.36 16.24 -3.11
CA SER A 157 -6.39 17.18 -3.57
C SER A 157 -7.17 16.61 -4.75
N LYS A 158 -8.40 17.09 -4.97
CA LYS A 158 -9.19 16.73 -6.17
C LYS A 158 -8.65 17.51 -7.37
N ASP A 159 -8.47 16.84 -8.51
CA ASP A 159 -8.06 17.44 -9.78
C ASP A 159 -9.27 17.60 -10.71
N SER A 160 -10.01 16.52 -10.95
CA SER A 160 -11.15 16.50 -11.87
C SER A 160 -12.12 15.35 -11.58
N ASP A 161 -13.28 15.35 -12.23
CA ASP A 161 -14.24 14.25 -12.22
C ASP A 161 -14.29 13.57 -13.58
N LYS A 162 -14.52 12.25 -13.61
CA LYS A 162 -14.87 11.58 -14.87
C LYS A 162 -16.25 12.04 -15.33
N ALA A 163 -16.44 12.09 -16.65
CA ALA A 163 -17.69 12.56 -17.25
C ALA A 163 -18.92 11.73 -16.81
N ASP A 164 -18.73 10.43 -16.57
CA ASP A 164 -19.77 9.50 -16.12
C ASP A 164 -19.94 9.46 -14.59
N LYS A 165 -19.14 10.23 -13.84
CA LYS A 165 -19.10 10.26 -12.37
C LYS A 165 -18.83 8.89 -11.73
N SER A 166 -18.21 7.96 -12.46
CA SER A 166 -17.77 6.68 -11.91
C SER A 166 -16.63 6.83 -10.90
N ALA A 167 -15.80 7.87 -11.08
CA ALA A 167 -14.66 8.17 -10.23
C ALA A 167 -14.24 9.65 -10.35
N SER A 168 -13.34 10.07 -9.47
CA SER A 168 -12.64 11.35 -9.56
C SER A 168 -11.14 11.11 -9.72
N ILE A 169 -10.46 12.06 -10.34
CA ILE A 169 -9.00 12.11 -10.44
C ILE A 169 -8.48 13.00 -9.32
N TYR A 170 -7.50 12.50 -8.57
CA TYR A 170 -6.88 13.18 -7.45
C TYR A 170 -5.40 13.41 -7.74
N ARG A 171 -4.87 14.49 -7.17
CA ARG A 171 -3.43 14.77 -7.12
C ARG A 171 -2.87 14.32 -5.78
N LEU A 172 -1.77 13.59 -5.82
CA LEU A 172 -0.88 13.33 -4.69
C LEU A 172 0.23 14.39 -4.67
N MET A 173 0.41 15.06 -3.53
CA MET A 173 1.49 16.00 -3.28
C MET A 173 2.62 15.25 -2.55
N LEU A 174 3.62 14.79 -3.32
CA LEU A 174 4.70 13.97 -2.77
C LEU A 174 5.65 14.76 -1.86
N ASP A 175 5.62 16.09 -1.84
CA ASP A 175 6.46 16.94 -1.00
C ASP A 175 5.90 17.22 0.40
N MET A 176 4.63 16.87 0.65
CA MET A 176 3.94 17.14 1.93
C MET A 176 3.97 15.97 2.90
#